data_AF-A0A532D6B4-F1
#
_entry.id   AF-A0A532D6B4-F1
#
_cell.length_a   1.000
_cell.length_b   1.000
_cell.length_c   1.000
_cell.angle_alpha   90.00
_cell.angle_beta   90.00
_cell.angle_gamma   90.00
#
_symmetry.space_group_name_H-M   'P 1'
#
loop_
_entity.id
_entity.type
_entity.pdbx_description
1 polymer ?
#
loop_
_entity_poly.entity_id
_entity_poly.type
_entity_poly.pdbx_seq_one_letter_code
_entity_poly.pdbx_strand_id
1 'polypeptide(L)'
;MDGFEEVGLSKLVRQLREAQGWTPTQMAIHVGCAQSHIWQIENEKSRGPRGWVPSEEFLRKLSVVCTSSPEGEALLRQRLLLLRAREVVPVEVRGYLSSSVLLSMPEVFLIRLQKDLGRGAAAVVARVDGSCRLEGRLRFVLQGFGQLTAFEVVLVANAVKQSVDQYLLAAGYLSDGMKMLLQEYEGCVNLLEVVAGISPTTRRELEDFRTRMVTMGQKKQSVR
;
A
#
# COMPACT_ATOMS: atom_id res chain seq x y z
N MET A 1 -16.66 14.67 3.01
CA MET A 1 -16.10 13.55 2.23
C MET A 1 -17.00 12.37 2.51
N ASP A 2 -18.03 12.21 1.69
CA ASP A 2 -19.13 11.29 1.95
C ASP A 2 -18.80 9.88 1.45
N GLY A 3 -19.00 8.91 2.34
CA GLY A 3 -19.74 7.69 2.02
C GLY A 3 -19.13 6.76 0.96
N PHE A 4 -17.96 6.18 1.23
CA PHE A 4 -17.80 4.78 0.87
C PHE A 4 -18.35 3.97 2.04
N GLU A 5 -19.66 3.69 2.05
CA GLU A 5 -20.17 2.58 2.83
C GLU A 5 -19.34 1.36 2.45
N GLU A 6 -18.56 0.81 3.39
CA GLU A 6 -17.66 -0.30 3.09
C GLU A 6 -18.48 -1.56 2.82
N VAL A 7 -18.77 -1.76 1.54
CA VAL A 7 -19.46 -2.94 1.02
C VAL A 7 -18.62 -4.19 1.33
N GLY A 8 -19.17 -5.11 2.13
CA GLY A 8 -18.54 -6.40 2.42
C GLY A 8 -18.26 -7.24 1.17
N LEU A 9 -17.35 -8.22 1.28
CA LEU A 9 -16.88 -9.01 0.13
C LEU A 9 -18.02 -9.67 -0.67
N SER A 10 -18.97 -10.29 0.04
CA SER A 10 -20.20 -10.89 -0.48
C SER A 10 -21.01 -9.92 -1.34
N LYS A 11 -21.27 -8.72 -0.79
CA LYS A 11 -22.04 -7.68 -1.46
C LYS A 11 -21.31 -7.15 -2.69
N LEU A 12 -19.98 -6.97 -2.62
CA LEU A 12 -19.19 -6.53 -3.78
C LEU A 12 -19.24 -7.57 -4.91
N VAL A 13 -19.09 -8.86 -4.59
CA VAL A 13 -19.19 -9.94 -5.59
C VAL A 13 -20.57 -9.95 -6.26
N ARG A 14 -21.64 -9.81 -5.48
CA ARG A 14 -23.01 -9.67 -6.00
C ARG A 14 -23.17 -8.44 -6.91
N GLN A 15 -22.67 -7.28 -6.47
CA GLN A 15 -22.73 -6.04 -7.26
C GLN A 15 -21.99 -6.17 -8.59
N LEU A 16 -20.81 -6.81 -8.61
CA LEU A 16 -20.07 -7.06 -9.85
C LEU A 16 -20.85 -7.95 -10.82
N ARG A 17 -21.50 -9.00 -10.29
CA ARG A 17 -22.35 -9.88 -11.09
C ARG A 17 -23.54 -9.12 -11.69
N GLU A 18 -24.21 -8.32 -10.88
CA GLU A 18 -25.37 -7.53 -11.28
C GLU A 18 -25.00 -6.43 -12.29
N ALA A 19 -23.85 -5.77 -12.12
CA ALA A 19 -23.33 -4.78 -13.05
C ALA A 19 -23.05 -5.36 -14.45
N GLN A 20 -22.68 -6.64 -14.52
CA GLN A 20 -22.48 -7.36 -15.77
C GLN A 20 -23.77 -7.99 -16.32
N GLY A 21 -24.91 -7.86 -15.62
CA GLY A 21 -26.18 -8.47 -16.01
C GLY A 21 -26.19 -10.00 -15.93
N TRP A 22 -25.29 -10.60 -15.15
CA TRP A 22 -25.14 -12.05 -15.07
C TRP A 22 -26.04 -12.69 -14.01
N THR A 23 -26.53 -13.88 -14.34
CA THR A 23 -27.08 -14.83 -13.36
C THR A 23 -25.94 -15.52 -12.57
N PRO A 24 -26.20 -16.07 -11.38
CA PRO A 24 -25.20 -16.82 -10.63
C PRO A 24 -24.59 -17.98 -11.42
N THR A 25 -25.37 -18.64 -12.28
CA THR A 25 -24.91 -19.71 -13.17
C THR A 25 -23.94 -19.17 -14.22
N GLN A 26 -24.27 -18.06 -14.88
CA GLN A 26 -23.39 -17.43 -15.88
C GLN A 26 -22.06 -16.98 -15.27
N MET A 27 -22.10 -16.37 -14.08
CA MET A 27 -20.89 -15.98 -13.37
C MET A 27 -20.01 -17.20 -13.05
N ALA A 28 -20.62 -18.31 -12.61
CA ALA A 28 -19.90 -19.54 -12.32
C ALA A 28 -19.19 -20.11 -13.58
N ILE A 29 -19.84 -20.02 -14.74
CA ILE A 29 -19.26 -20.42 -16.03
C ILE A 29 -18.08 -19.51 -16.38
N HIS A 30 -18.24 -18.18 -16.30
CA HIS A 30 -17.17 -17.22 -16.63
C HIS A 30 -15.95 -17.36 -15.71
N VAL A 31 -16.17 -17.52 -14.41
CA VAL A 31 -15.09 -17.66 -13.41
C VAL A 31 -14.51 -19.08 -13.40
N GLY A 32 -15.24 -20.07 -13.92
CA GLY A 32 -14.82 -21.48 -13.96
C GLY A 32 -14.96 -22.18 -12.61
N CYS A 33 -16.12 -22.07 -11.96
CA CYS A 33 -16.43 -22.74 -10.69
C CYS A 33 -17.86 -23.31 -10.68
N ALA A 34 -18.21 -24.08 -9.64
CA ALA A 34 -19.57 -24.58 -9.46
C ALA A 34 -20.53 -23.43 -9.06
N GLN A 35 -21.78 -23.48 -9.50
CA GLN A 35 -22.80 -22.46 -9.13
C GLN A 35 -23.03 -22.38 -7.62
N SER A 36 -22.95 -23.51 -6.91
CA SER A 36 -23.06 -23.57 -5.45
C SER A 36 -22.00 -22.71 -4.76
N HIS A 37 -20.81 -22.60 -5.36
CA HIS A 37 -19.71 -21.78 -4.87
C HIS A 37 -20.07 -20.28 -4.91
N ILE A 38 -20.66 -19.80 -6.02
CA ILE A 38 -21.14 -18.41 -6.14
C ILE A 38 -22.20 -18.10 -5.09
N TRP A 39 -23.14 -19.03 -4.88
CA TRP A 39 -24.21 -18.87 -3.91
C TRP A 39 -23.68 -18.80 -2.47
N GLN A 40 -22.65 -19.58 -2.15
CA GLN A 40 -21.95 -19.54 -0.85
C GLN A 40 -21.19 -18.23 -0.63
N ILE A 41 -20.60 -17.65 -1.68
CA ILE A 41 -19.91 -16.35 -1.60
C ILE A 41 -20.91 -15.22 -1.32
N GLU A 42 -22.01 -15.17 -2.07
CA GLU A 42 -22.97 -14.07 -2.01
C GLU A 42 -23.83 -14.07 -0.75
N ASN A 43 -24.07 -15.24 -0.15
CA ASN A 43 -24.90 -15.36 1.04
C ASN A 43 -24.09 -15.29 2.33
N GLU A 44 -24.10 -14.10 2.94
CA GLU A 44 -23.53 -13.85 4.28
C GLU A 44 -24.08 -14.78 5.36
N LYS A 45 -25.35 -15.23 5.23
CA LYS A 45 -26.02 -16.12 6.19
C LYS A 45 -25.54 -17.58 6.13
N SER A 46 -24.88 -17.99 5.05
CA SER A 46 -24.30 -19.33 4.90
C SER A 46 -22.93 -19.45 5.59
N ARG A 47 -22.45 -18.36 6.19
CA ARG A 47 -21.20 -18.32 6.95
C ARG A 47 -21.43 -18.92 8.32
N GLY A 48 -20.99 -20.16 8.52
CA GLY A 48 -20.83 -20.74 9.86
C GLY A 48 -19.82 -19.95 10.71
N PRO A 49 -19.47 -20.43 11.92
CA PRO A 49 -18.53 -19.73 12.83
C PRO A 49 -17.13 -19.48 12.24
N ARG A 50 -16.77 -20.19 11.15
CA ARG A 50 -15.66 -19.87 10.25
C ARG A 50 -16.21 -19.61 8.87
N GLY A 51 -16.79 -18.42 8.68
CA GLY A 51 -17.45 -18.03 7.44
C GLY A 51 -16.61 -18.42 6.23
N TRP A 52 -17.24 -19.05 5.25
CA TRP A 52 -16.53 -19.52 4.06
C TRP A 52 -15.97 -18.30 3.31
N VAL A 53 -14.65 -18.30 3.05
CA VAL A 53 -13.92 -17.20 2.42
C VAL A 53 -13.42 -17.65 1.05
N PRO A 54 -13.66 -16.89 -0.03
CA PRO A 54 -13.19 -17.27 -1.37
C PRO A 54 -11.66 -17.32 -1.45
N SER A 55 -11.15 -18.19 -2.31
CA SER A 55 -9.72 -18.32 -2.56
C SER A 55 -9.18 -17.11 -3.33
N GLU A 56 -7.87 -16.85 -3.20
CA GLU A 56 -7.22 -15.82 -4.00
C GLU A 56 -7.34 -16.10 -5.50
N GLU A 57 -7.24 -17.37 -5.92
CA GLU A 57 -7.37 -17.75 -7.33
C GLU A 57 -8.76 -17.39 -7.87
N PHE A 58 -9.82 -17.62 -7.08
CA PHE A 58 -11.18 -17.23 -7.45
C PHE A 58 -11.27 -15.71 -7.65
N LEU A 59 -10.74 -14.92 -6.71
CA LEU A 59 -10.77 -13.45 -6.81
C LEU A 59 -9.97 -12.92 -8.00
N ARG A 60 -8.86 -13.59 -8.35
CA ARG A 60 -8.08 -13.27 -9.55
C ARG A 60 -8.87 -13.55 -10.83
N LYS A 61 -9.53 -14.71 -10.94
CA LYS A 61 -10.39 -15.00 -12.10
C LYS A 61 -11.56 -14.02 -12.18
N LEU A 62 -12.14 -13.69 -11.04
CA LEU A 62 -13.22 -12.71 -10.94
C LEU A 62 -12.79 -11.32 -11.44
N SER A 63 -11.62 -10.83 -11.04
CA SER A 63 -11.14 -9.52 -11.50
C SER A 63 -10.94 -9.48 -13.02
N VAL A 64 -10.42 -10.56 -13.60
CA VAL A 64 -10.22 -10.69 -15.06
C VAL A 64 -11.54 -10.66 -15.81
N VAL A 65 -12.56 -11.41 -15.36
CA VAL A 65 -13.83 -11.50 -16.11
C VAL A 65 -14.69 -10.25 -15.96
N CYS A 66 -14.61 -9.57 -14.82
CA CYS A 66 -15.45 -8.40 -14.53
C CYS A 66 -14.87 -7.07 -15.03
N THR A 67 -13.67 -7.06 -15.61
CA THR A 67 -13.01 -5.83 -16.09
C THR A 67 -12.45 -6.02 -17.49
N SER A 68 -12.47 -4.95 -18.29
CA SER A 68 -11.98 -4.98 -19.68
C SER A 68 -10.61 -4.34 -19.86
N SER A 69 -10.08 -3.71 -18.81
CA SER A 69 -8.77 -3.04 -18.82
C SER A 69 -7.85 -3.65 -17.77
N PRO A 70 -6.53 -3.76 -18.06
CA PRO A 70 -5.56 -4.27 -17.09
C PRO A 70 -5.47 -3.40 -15.83
N GLU A 71 -5.74 -2.10 -15.95
CA GLU A 71 -5.82 -1.17 -14.82
C GLU A 71 -7.03 -1.48 -13.93
N GLY A 72 -8.20 -1.70 -14.55
CA GLY A 72 -9.43 -2.06 -13.84
C GLY A 72 -9.29 -3.39 -13.10
N GLU A 73 -8.63 -4.36 -13.74
CA GLU A 73 -8.34 -5.67 -13.15
C GLU A 73 -7.51 -5.54 -11.87
N ALA A 74 -6.41 -4.78 -11.93
CA ALA A 74 -5.50 -4.60 -10.80
C ALA A 74 -6.20 -3.94 -9.60
N LEU A 75 -6.98 -2.89 -9.84
CA LEU A 75 -7.71 -2.17 -8.79
C LEU A 75 -8.82 -3.04 -8.18
N LEU A 76 -9.57 -3.74 -9.02
CA LEU A 76 -10.61 -4.64 -8.55
C LEU A 76 -10.01 -5.79 -7.72
N ARG A 77 -8.89 -6.36 -8.18
CA ARG A 77 -8.17 -7.41 -7.45
C ARG A 77 -7.68 -6.92 -6.09
N GLN A 78 -7.08 -5.73 -6.01
CA GLN A 78 -6.64 -5.15 -4.73
C GLN A 78 -7.81 -4.95 -3.77
N ARG A 79 -8.94 -4.43 -4.26
CA ARG A 79 -10.15 -4.23 -3.46
C ARG A 79 -10.71 -5.56 -2.93
N LEU A 80 -10.80 -6.58 -3.79
CA LEU A 80 -11.25 -7.91 -3.41
C LEU A 80 -10.33 -8.56 -2.37
N LEU A 81 -9.01 -8.42 -2.52
CA LEU A 81 -8.03 -8.96 -1.58
C LEU A 81 -8.07 -8.26 -0.22
N LEU A 82 -8.24 -6.93 -0.19
CA LEU A 82 -8.39 -6.18 1.05
C LEU A 82 -9.63 -6.63 1.82
N LEU A 83 -10.77 -6.76 1.13
CA LEU A 83 -12.00 -7.23 1.74
C LEU A 83 -11.87 -8.68 2.23
N ARG A 84 -11.21 -9.54 1.45
CA ARG A 84 -10.88 -10.90 1.88
C ARG A 84 -10.02 -10.91 3.14
N ALA A 85 -8.98 -10.09 3.20
CA ALA A 85 -8.11 -10.00 4.37
C ALA A 85 -8.90 -9.62 5.63
N ARG A 86 -9.81 -8.64 5.52
CA ARG A 86 -10.68 -8.22 6.63
C ARG A 86 -11.62 -9.32 7.12
N GLU A 87 -12.07 -10.21 6.24
CA GLU A 87 -12.91 -11.35 6.61
C GLU A 87 -12.11 -12.44 7.35
N VAL A 88 -10.82 -12.59 7.04
CA VAL A 88 -9.94 -13.61 7.63
C VAL A 88 -9.38 -13.17 8.98
N VAL A 89 -9.04 -11.89 9.14
CA VAL A 89 -8.42 -11.41 10.38
C VAL A 89 -9.44 -11.24 11.51
N PRO A 90 -9.01 -11.33 12.78
CA PRO A 90 -9.83 -11.01 13.94
C PRO A 90 -10.41 -9.59 13.85
N VAL A 91 -11.57 -9.36 14.46
CA VAL A 91 -12.30 -8.08 14.38
C VAL A 91 -11.44 -6.92 14.90
N GLU A 92 -10.63 -7.19 15.92
CA GLU A 92 -9.67 -6.29 16.54
C GLU A 92 -8.59 -5.83 15.56
N VAL A 93 -8.21 -6.69 14.60
CA VAL A 93 -7.16 -6.41 13.62
C VAL A 93 -7.71 -5.69 12.38
N ARG A 94 -9.03 -5.75 12.13
CA ARG A 94 -9.65 -5.15 10.93
C ARG A 94 -9.38 -3.66 10.81
N GLY A 95 -9.33 -2.92 11.92
CA GLY A 95 -9.05 -1.48 11.94
C GLY A 95 -7.65 -1.11 11.45
N TYR A 96 -6.70 -2.04 11.48
CA TYR A 96 -5.34 -1.82 10.97
C TYR A 96 -5.22 -2.06 9.46
N LEU A 97 -6.19 -2.73 8.83
CA LEU A 97 -6.23 -2.93 7.39
C LEU A 97 -6.84 -1.70 6.72
N SER A 98 -6.01 -0.71 6.43
CA SER A 98 -6.44 0.56 5.86
C SER A 98 -6.91 0.44 4.40
N SER A 99 -8.01 1.12 4.07
CA SER A 99 -8.46 1.34 2.68
C SER A 99 -7.55 2.30 1.90
N SER A 100 -6.58 2.95 2.58
CA SER A 100 -5.61 3.84 1.94
C SER A 100 -4.78 3.15 0.86
N VAL A 101 -4.61 1.82 0.93
CA VAL A 101 -3.94 1.04 -0.12
C VAL A 101 -4.62 1.14 -1.49
N LEU A 102 -5.91 1.49 -1.52
CA LEU A 102 -6.69 1.71 -2.73
C LEU A 102 -6.61 3.17 -3.25
N LEU A 103 -6.07 4.08 -2.45
CA LEU A 103 -5.89 5.48 -2.86
C LEU A 103 -4.72 5.60 -3.84
N SER A 104 -4.69 6.71 -4.57
CA SER A 104 -3.52 7.08 -5.34
C SER A 104 -2.37 7.47 -4.42
N MET A 105 -1.13 7.37 -4.92
CA MET A 105 0.00 8.05 -4.29
C MET A 105 -0.20 9.58 -4.39
N PRO A 106 0.36 10.39 -3.48
CA PRO A 106 0.29 11.84 -3.60
C PRO A 106 0.82 12.34 -4.95
N GLU A 107 0.19 13.36 -5.51
CA GLU A 107 0.56 13.93 -6.82
C GLU A 107 2.03 14.36 -6.87
N VAL A 108 2.55 14.91 -5.76
CA VAL A 108 3.95 15.30 -5.59
C VAL A 108 4.90 14.11 -5.81
N PHE A 109 4.55 12.93 -5.30
CA PHE A 109 5.30 11.70 -5.51
C PHE A 109 5.25 11.28 -6.98
N LEU A 110 4.06 11.29 -7.59
CA LEU A 110 3.87 10.86 -8.98
C LEU A 110 4.64 11.73 -9.97
N ILE A 111 4.56 13.05 -9.84
CA ILE A 111 5.30 14.00 -10.69
C ILE A 111 6.80 13.76 -10.57
N ARG A 112 7.30 13.57 -9.34
CA ARG A 112 8.72 13.31 -9.10
C ARG A 112 9.15 11.99 -9.71
N LEU A 113 8.42 10.91 -9.44
CA LEU A 113 8.73 9.59 -9.98
C LEU A 113 8.71 9.59 -11.52
N GLN A 114 7.75 10.26 -12.15
CA GLN A 114 7.72 10.43 -13.61
C GLN A 114 8.93 11.18 -14.15
N LYS A 115 9.39 12.22 -13.44
CA LYS A 115 10.59 12.98 -13.80
C LYS A 115 11.85 12.11 -13.69
N ASP A 116 11.99 11.37 -12.59
CA ASP A 116 13.18 10.59 -12.27
C ASP A 116 13.28 9.30 -13.12
N LEU A 117 12.16 8.74 -13.58
CA LEU A 117 12.13 7.65 -14.55
C LEU A 117 12.43 8.11 -15.99
N GLY A 118 12.45 9.43 -16.23
CA GLY A 118 12.53 10.03 -17.56
C GLY A 118 11.23 9.79 -18.35
N ARG A 119 10.83 10.76 -19.19
CA ARG A 119 9.58 10.69 -19.98
C ARG A 119 9.40 9.32 -20.68
N GLY A 120 8.61 8.44 -20.08
CA GLY A 120 7.90 7.35 -20.76
C GLY A 120 8.72 6.19 -21.33
N ALA A 121 9.96 5.95 -20.92
CA ALA A 121 10.64 4.72 -21.35
C ALA A 121 10.01 3.52 -20.63
N ALA A 122 9.01 2.88 -21.23
CA ALA A 122 8.35 1.68 -20.69
C ALA A 122 9.35 0.59 -20.25
N ALA A 123 10.51 0.52 -20.92
CA ALA A 123 11.63 -0.33 -20.55
C ALA A 123 12.26 0.03 -19.18
N VAL A 124 12.40 1.31 -18.86
CA VAL A 124 12.92 1.79 -17.56
C VAL A 124 11.93 1.48 -16.45
N VAL A 125 10.64 1.73 -16.69
CA VAL A 125 9.57 1.37 -15.73
C VAL A 125 9.58 -0.13 -15.46
N ALA A 126 9.62 -0.97 -16.50
CA ALA A 126 9.66 -2.42 -16.35
C ALA A 126 10.91 -2.90 -15.60
N ARG A 127 12.07 -2.28 -15.85
CA ARG A 127 13.32 -2.62 -15.15
C ARG A 127 13.25 -2.28 -13.67
N VAL A 128 12.76 -1.09 -13.31
CA VAL A 128 12.62 -0.66 -11.91
C VAL A 128 11.57 -1.49 -11.19
N ASP A 129 10.46 -1.79 -11.85
CA ASP A 129 9.41 -2.65 -11.33
C ASP A 129 9.96 -4.07 -11.02
N GLY A 130 10.70 -4.65 -11.96
CA GLY A 130 11.34 -5.95 -11.81
C GLY A 130 12.38 -5.98 -10.68
N SER A 131 13.23 -4.94 -10.56
CA SER A 131 14.22 -4.86 -9.49
C SER A 131 13.59 -4.74 -8.11
N CYS A 132 12.42 -4.10 -8.03
CA CYS A 132 11.67 -3.90 -6.80
C CYS A 132 10.66 -5.03 -6.52
N ARG A 133 10.55 -6.03 -7.40
CA ARG A 133 9.58 -7.13 -7.34
C ARG A 133 8.14 -6.64 -7.20
N LEU A 134 7.78 -5.59 -7.95
CA LEU A 134 6.45 -4.97 -7.89
C LEU A 134 5.42 -5.65 -8.81
N GLU A 135 5.82 -6.67 -9.58
CA GLU A 135 4.92 -7.49 -10.42
C GLU A 135 4.08 -6.68 -11.42
N GLY A 136 4.66 -5.60 -11.94
CA GLY A 136 4.01 -4.67 -12.85
C GLY A 136 3.12 -3.64 -12.16
N ARG A 137 3.15 -3.52 -10.82
CA ARG A 137 2.37 -2.51 -10.08
C ARG A 137 2.86 -1.08 -10.29
N LEU A 138 4.12 -0.87 -10.61
CA LEU A 138 4.69 0.48 -10.74
C LEU A 138 4.01 1.28 -11.85
N ARG A 139 3.61 0.62 -12.95
CA ARG A 139 2.88 1.28 -14.06
C ARG A 139 1.51 1.80 -13.61
N PHE A 140 0.82 1.03 -12.77
CA PHE A 140 -0.50 1.41 -12.26
C PHE A 140 -0.38 2.58 -11.30
N VAL A 141 0.63 2.57 -10.43
CA VAL A 141 0.93 3.69 -9.53
C VAL A 141 1.18 4.97 -10.33
N LEU A 142 1.96 4.91 -11.41
CA LEU A 142 2.24 6.06 -12.28
C LEU A 142 1.01 6.63 -12.99
N GLN A 143 0.02 5.78 -13.26
CA GLN A 143 -1.27 6.16 -13.83
C GLN A 143 -2.26 6.67 -12.77
N GLY A 144 -1.83 6.75 -11.50
CA GLY A 144 -2.63 7.23 -10.38
C GLY A 144 -3.43 6.13 -9.67
N PHE A 145 -3.11 4.85 -9.89
CA PHE A 145 -3.84 3.73 -9.29
C PHE A 145 -3.01 2.99 -8.25
N GLY A 146 -3.53 2.95 -7.02
CA GLY A 146 -2.95 2.22 -5.89
C GLY A 146 -1.75 2.93 -5.24
N GLN A 147 -1.36 2.41 -4.08
CA GLN A 147 -0.20 2.90 -3.33
C GLN A 147 0.96 1.90 -3.32
N LEU A 148 2.16 2.45 -3.12
CA LEU A 148 3.35 1.72 -2.73
C LEU A 148 3.53 1.87 -1.23
N THR A 149 3.80 0.79 -0.52
CA THR A 149 4.18 0.86 0.90
C THR A 149 5.45 1.68 1.10
N ALA A 150 5.72 2.15 2.33
CA ALA A 150 6.95 2.87 2.64
C ALA A 150 8.21 2.06 2.26
N PHE A 151 8.19 0.74 2.48
CA PHE A 151 9.27 -0.15 2.06
C PHE A 151 9.43 -0.21 0.53
N GLU A 152 8.33 -0.33 -0.21
CA GLU A 152 8.35 -0.31 -1.68
C GLU A 152 8.84 1.05 -2.21
N VAL A 153 8.49 2.16 -1.56
CA VAL A 153 9.00 3.51 -1.90
C VAL A 153 10.51 3.60 -1.70
N VAL A 154 11.05 3.02 -0.63
CA VAL A 154 12.51 2.94 -0.38
C VAL A 154 13.19 2.15 -1.50
N LEU A 155 12.63 0.99 -1.88
CA LEU A 155 13.18 0.20 -2.98
C LEU A 155 13.18 0.98 -4.30
N VAL A 156 12.09 1.67 -4.61
CA VAL A 156 11.98 2.50 -5.82
C VAL A 156 12.99 3.64 -5.80
N ALA A 157 13.12 4.37 -4.67
CA ALA A 157 14.10 5.45 -4.51
C ALA A 157 15.54 4.96 -4.76
N ASN A 158 15.90 3.81 -4.19
CA ASN A 158 17.20 3.19 -4.42
C ASN A 158 17.39 2.76 -5.89
N ALA A 159 16.37 2.19 -6.53
CA ALA A 159 16.43 1.76 -7.91
C ALA A 159 16.60 2.92 -8.91
N VAL A 160 16.02 4.09 -8.62
CA VAL A 160 16.22 5.32 -9.40
C VAL A 160 17.41 6.16 -8.93
N LYS A 161 18.18 5.68 -7.94
CA LYS A 161 19.33 6.34 -7.33
C LYS A 161 19.01 7.75 -6.78
N GLN A 162 17.85 7.89 -6.16
CA GLN A 162 17.39 9.12 -5.53
C GLN A 162 17.42 9.01 -4.00
N SER A 163 17.35 10.15 -3.32
CA SER A 163 17.26 10.20 -1.86
C SER A 163 15.97 9.54 -1.36
N VAL A 164 16.13 8.55 -0.47
CA VAL A 164 15.02 7.82 0.17
C VAL A 164 14.11 8.76 0.96
N ASP A 165 14.70 9.68 1.74
CA ASP A 165 13.97 10.64 2.58
C ASP A 165 13.04 11.51 1.76
N GLN A 166 13.57 12.01 0.65
CA GLN A 166 12.87 12.87 -0.25
C GLN A 166 11.70 12.16 -0.96
N TYR A 167 11.84 10.87 -1.21
CA TYR A 167 10.80 10.01 -1.77
C TYR A 167 9.72 9.65 -0.74
N LEU A 168 10.12 9.28 0.48
CA LEU A 168 9.18 9.01 1.58
C LEU A 168 8.38 10.26 1.95
N LEU A 169 9.02 11.42 1.89
CA LEU A 169 8.36 12.70 2.09
C LEU A 169 7.36 13.02 0.98
N ALA A 170 7.76 12.88 -0.28
CA ALA A 170 6.87 13.09 -1.42
C ALA A 170 5.68 12.12 -1.38
N ALA A 171 5.90 10.89 -0.90
CA ALA A 171 4.89 9.86 -0.69
C ALA A 171 3.97 10.11 0.54
N GLY A 172 4.25 11.14 1.36
CA GLY A 172 3.46 11.45 2.55
C GLY A 172 3.69 10.49 3.72
N TYR A 173 4.76 9.70 3.71
CA TYR A 173 5.13 8.80 4.80
C TYR A 173 5.95 9.47 5.90
N LEU A 174 6.44 10.68 5.66
CA LEU A 174 7.10 11.53 6.66
C LEU A 174 6.26 12.78 6.91
N SER A 175 6.09 13.14 8.18
CA SER A 175 5.38 14.37 8.56
C SER A 175 6.20 15.61 8.18
N ASP A 176 5.52 16.75 7.99
CA ASP A 176 6.19 18.03 7.75
C ASP A 176 7.12 18.45 8.92
N GLY A 177 6.90 17.97 10.13
CA GLY A 177 7.84 18.13 11.25
C GLY A 177 9.16 17.37 11.02
N MET A 178 9.08 16.15 10.45
CA MET A 178 10.25 15.39 10.03
C MET A 178 10.96 16.05 8.83
N LYS A 179 10.22 16.72 7.95
CA LYS A 179 10.74 17.50 6.81
C LYS A 179 11.71 18.58 7.27
N MET A 180 11.34 19.35 8.29
CA MET A 180 12.21 20.41 8.82
C MET A 180 13.49 19.82 9.39
N LEU A 181 13.39 18.73 10.16
CA LEU A 181 14.56 18.05 10.72
C LEU A 181 15.49 17.48 9.65
N LEU A 182 14.95 16.91 8.57
CA LEU A 182 15.73 16.37 7.45
C LEU A 182 16.35 17.46 6.57
N GLN A 183 15.70 18.61 6.43
CA GLN A 183 16.21 19.78 5.70
C GLN A 183 17.30 20.53 6.48
N GLU A 184 17.20 20.57 7.81
CA GLU A 184 18.15 21.24 8.68
C GLU A 184 19.43 20.41 8.91
N TYR A 185 19.35 19.09 8.68
CA TYR A 185 20.46 18.16 8.90
C TYR A 185 20.48 17.06 7.81
N GLU A 186 21.22 17.29 6.73
CA GLU A 186 21.50 16.25 5.72
C GLU A 186 22.13 15.00 6.37
N GLY A 187 21.50 13.82 6.20
CA GLY A 187 22.00 12.53 6.72
C GLY A 187 21.30 11.98 7.98
N CYS A 188 20.18 12.56 8.42
CA CYS A 188 19.48 12.14 9.65
C CYS A 188 18.79 10.76 9.64
N VAL A 189 18.78 10.02 8.54
CA VAL A 189 18.33 8.61 8.58
C VAL A 189 19.18 7.79 9.53
N ASN A 190 20.48 8.05 9.54
CA ASN A 190 21.39 7.42 10.50
C ASN A 190 21.08 7.82 11.95
N LEU A 191 20.47 8.98 12.19
CA LEU A 191 20.03 9.40 13.52
C LEU A 191 18.79 8.61 13.98
N LEU A 192 17.87 8.27 13.07
CA LEU A 192 16.73 7.39 13.40
C LEU A 192 17.17 5.93 13.56
N GLU A 193 18.14 5.45 12.79
CA GLU A 193 18.77 4.13 13.02
C GLU A 193 19.54 4.09 14.34
N VAL A 194 20.21 5.18 14.72
CA VAL A 194 20.88 5.34 16.02
C VAL A 194 19.86 5.44 17.16
N VAL A 195 18.73 6.11 16.97
CA VAL A 195 17.64 6.19 17.98
C VAL A 195 16.89 4.85 18.08
N ALA A 196 16.70 4.12 16.99
CA ALA A 196 16.10 2.78 17.00
C ALA A 196 17.05 1.72 17.59
N GLY A 197 18.37 1.92 17.43
CA GLY A 197 19.41 1.05 18.01
C GLY A 197 19.74 1.36 19.48
N ILE A 198 19.50 2.57 19.95
CA ILE A 198 19.64 2.95 21.36
C ILE A 198 18.26 2.84 21.99
N SER A 199 17.92 1.65 22.48
CA SER A 199 16.78 1.46 23.39
C SER A 199 17.33 1.55 24.82
N PRO A 200 17.41 2.75 25.43
CA PRO A 200 17.94 2.87 26.79
C PRO A 200 16.95 2.16 27.72
N THR A 201 17.38 1.04 28.28
CA THR A 201 16.53 0.23 29.16
C THR A 201 16.58 0.76 30.59
N THR A 202 17.54 1.63 30.90
CA THR A 202 17.70 2.22 32.23
C THR A 202 17.67 3.75 32.22
N ARG A 203 17.18 4.32 33.32
CA ARG A 203 17.01 5.78 33.52
C ARG A 203 18.33 6.56 33.37
N ARG A 204 19.45 5.92 33.71
CA ARG A 204 20.80 6.49 33.60
C ARG A 204 21.28 6.61 32.15
N GLU A 205 20.99 5.62 31.32
CA GLU A 205 21.30 5.67 29.87
C GLU A 205 20.51 6.76 29.16
N LEU A 206 19.29 7.01 29.63
CA LEU A 206 18.39 8.05 29.11
C LEU A 206 18.90 9.47 29.46
N GLU A 207 19.44 9.65 30.67
CA GLU A 207 20.09 10.90 31.09
C GLU A 207 21.43 11.13 30.37
N ASP A 208 22.24 10.09 30.19
CA ASP A 208 23.50 10.17 29.43
C ASP A 208 23.25 10.48 27.95
N PHE A 209 22.22 9.89 27.35
CA PHE A 209 21.79 10.20 25.99
C PHE A 209 21.34 11.66 25.85
N ARG A 210 20.49 12.13 26.79
CA ARG A 210 20.03 13.53 26.82
C ARG A 210 21.21 14.50 26.93
N THR A 211 22.18 14.18 27.76
CA THR A 211 23.38 15.01 27.97
C THR A 211 24.25 15.06 26.72
N ARG A 212 24.43 13.93 26.01
CA ARG A 212 25.18 13.85 24.74
C ARG A 212 24.49 14.62 23.61
N MET A 213 23.17 14.54 23.50
CA MET A 213 22.40 15.30 22.51
C MET A 213 22.54 16.82 22.71
N VAL A 214 22.51 17.29 23.97
CA VAL A 214 22.70 18.72 24.30
C VAL A 214 24.12 19.18 23.99
N THR A 215 25.14 18.38 24.31
CA THR A 215 26.55 18.75 24.01
C THR A 215 26.85 18.76 22.51
N MET A 216 26.25 17.88 21.72
CA MET A 216 26.36 17.92 20.26
C MET A 216 25.67 19.14 19.64
N GLY A 217 24.56 19.59 20.22
CA GLY A 217 23.88 20.83 19.80
C GLY A 217 24.68 22.10 20.11
N GLN A 218 25.38 22.14 21.26
CA GLN A 218 26.15 23.32 21.70
C GLN A 218 27.49 23.48 20.97
N LYS A 219 28.18 22.39 20.60
CA LYS A 219 29.47 22.46 19.87
C LYS A 219 29.37 23.11 18.49
N LYS A 220 28.18 23.15 17.87
CA LYS A 220 27.97 23.81 16.57
C LYS A 220 27.68 25.31 16.67
N GLN A 221 27.37 25.84 17.86
CA GLN A 221 27.15 27.28 18.06
C GLN A 221 28.43 28.08 18.37
N SER A 222 29.53 27.43 18.76
CA SER A 222 30.79 28.12 19.07
C SER A 222 31.76 28.26 17.88
N VAL A 223 31.32 27.92 16.66
CA VAL A 223 32.07 28.16 15.43
C VAL A 223 31.20 29.04 14.52
N ARG A 224 31.04 30.29 14.93
CA ARG A 224 30.67 31.42 14.08
C ARG A 224 31.50 32.62 14.50
#